data_AF-A0ABC9BS85-F1
#
_entry.id   AF-A0ABC9BS85-F1
#
_cell.length_a   1.000
_cell.length_b   1.000
_cell.length_c   1.000
_cell.angle_alpha   90.00
_cell.angle_beta   90.00
_cell.angle_gamma   90.00
#
_symmetry.space_group_name_H-M   'P 1'
#
loop_
_entity.id
_entity.type
_entity.pdbx_description
1 polymer ?
#
loop_
_entity_poly.entity_id
_entity_poly.type
_entity_poly.pdbx_seq_one_letter_code
_entity_poly.pdbx_strand_id
1 'polypeptide(L)'
;MVREELQLLQQEKGKGKKKRGRVELRRIDDRISRQVRFSKRRSGLFKKACELSVLCDAQVALIVFSPAGRVYEFASSNSSIGEIFSRYWDLANTIPDLNIEARESRVDYNIQKEQPSVGSLPDQLNIIAQRAMEANVDEMGMAEIRSLEETLTSALAAIRNKLRMKVVGLLQT
;
A
#
# COMPACT_ATOMS: atom_id res chain seq x y z
N MET A 1 5.70 46.24 39.25
CA MET A 1 5.34 45.92 37.85
C MET A 1 6.56 45.50 37.01
N VAL A 2 7.48 46.39 36.62
CA VAL A 2 8.57 46.02 35.68
C VAL A 2 9.53 44.93 36.20
N ARG A 3 9.67 44.77 37.53
CA ARG A 3 10.51 43.72 38.14
C ARG A 3 9.86 42.33 38.16
N GLU A 4 8.54 42.22 38.07
CA GLU A 4 7.83 40.93 37.98
C GLU A 4 7.84 40.39 36.54
N GLU A 5 7.76 41.26 35.53
CA GLU A 5 7.89 40.87 34.12
C GLU A 5 9.29 40.32 33.79
N LEU A 6 10.34 40.85 34.40
CA LEU A 6 11.70 40.33 34.23
C LEU A 6 11.90 38.95 34.86
N GLN A 7 11.16 38.59 35.91
CA GLN A 7 11.22 37.25 36.50
C GLN A 7 10.49 36.20 35.64
N LEU A 8 9.40 36.58 34.98
CA LEU A 8 8.67 35.69 34.06
C LEU A 8 9.45 35.40 32.77
N LEU A 9 10.25 36.36 32.28
CA LEU A 9 11.11 36.17 31.10
C LEU A 9 12.38 35.33 31.37
N GLN A 10 12.76 35.16 32.63
CA GLN A 10 13.91 34.33 33.01
C GLN A 10 13.56 32.85 33.20
N GLN A 11 12.27 32.47 33.24
CA GLN A 11 11.84 31.07 33.39
C GLN A 11 11.79 30.25 32.10
N GLU A 12 11.89 30.87 30.91
CA GLU A 12 11.80 30.15 29.62
C GLU A 12 13.15 29.62 29.10
N LYS A 13 14.28 30.02 29.69
CA LYS A 13 15.63 29.58 29.26
C LYS A 13 16.11 28.36 30.05
N GLY A 14 15.43 27.23 29.87
CA GLY A 14 15.85 25.99 30.54
C GLY A 14 15.13 24.69 30.17
N LYS A 15 14.31 24.65 29.11
CA LYS A 15 13.66 23.39 28.71
C LYS A 15 14.62 22.55 27.87
N GLY A 16 15.47 21.78 28.56
CA GLY A 16 16.31 20.75 27.93
C GLY A 16 15.48 19.84 27.00
N LYS A 17 16.08 19.41 25.88
CA LYS A 17 15.41 18.55 24.89
C LYS A 17 14.89 17.29 25.57
N LYS A 18 13.57 17.17 25.75
CA LYS A 18 12.93 15.96 26.29
C LYS A 18 13.38 14.75 25.45
N LYS A 19 13.92 13.73 26.13
CA LYS A 19 14.30 12.46 25.51
C LYS A 19 13.08 11.84 24.82
N ARG A 20 13.29 11.13 23.71
CA ARG A 20 12.20 10.42 23.01
C ARG A 20 11.54 9.43 23.97
N GLY A 21 10.28 9.66 24.29
CA GLY A 21 9.46 8.71 25.04
C GLY A 21 8.97 7.56 24.15
N ARG A 22 8.56 6.46 24.79
CA ARG A 22 7.86 5.35 24.13
C ARG A 22 6.56 5.87 23.49
N VAL A 23 6.23 5.37 22.31
CA VAL A 23 5.00 5.72 21.58
C VAL A 23 4.22 4.43 21.35
N GLU A 24 2.93 4.44 21.65
CA GLU A 24 2.03 3.32 21.35
C GLU A 24 1.88 3.11 19.84
N LEU A 25 1.76 1.85 19.43
CA LEU A 25 1.57 1.50 18.02
C LEU A 25 0.09 1.60 17.64
N ARG A 26 -0.39 2.85 17.53
CA ARG A 26 -1.72 3.19 17.03
C ARG A 26 -1.67 4.45 16.18
N ARG A 27 -2.78 4.75 15.48
CA ARG A 27 -2.93 6.00 14.75
C ARG A 27 -2.77 7.18 15.73
N ILE A 28 -2.00 8.18 15.32
CA ILE A 28 -1.84 9.44 16.08
C ILE A 28 -3.02 10.32 15.74
N ASP A 29 -3.84 10.71 16.70
CA ASP A 29 -5.07 11.48 16.42
C ASP A 29 -4.78 12.94 16.07
N ASP A 30 -3.93 13.60 16.85
CA ASP A 30 -3.54 14.99 16.62
C ASP A 30 -2.87 15.15 15.25
N ARG A 31 -3.48 16.00 14.40
CA ARG A 31 -3.08 16.19 13.00
C ARG A 31 -1.68 16.78 12.89
N ILE A 32 -1.33 17.76 13.73
CA ILE A 32 -0.03 18.44 13.68
C ILE A 32 1.08 17.48 14.10
N SER A 33 0.91 16.80 15.24
CA SER A 33 1.83 15.76 15.70
C SER A 33 1.98 14.63 14.69
N ARG A 34 0.87 14.18 14.07
CA ARG A 34 0.89 13.16 13.02
C ARG A 34 1.70 13.61 11.81
N GLN A 35 1.56 14.85 11.35
CA GLN A 35 2.32 15.38 10.22
C GLN A 35 3.82 15.46 10.53
N VAL A 36 4.19 16.00 11.70
CA VAL A 36 5.61 16.08 12.11
C VAL A 36 6.23 14.68 12.25
N ARG A 37 5.50 13.74 12.87
CA ARG A 37 5.97 12.36 13.03
C ARG A 37 6.01 11.62 11.71
N PHE A 38 5.06 11.83 10.80
CA PHE A 38 5.09 11.28 9.44
C PHE A 38 6.36 11.71 8.73
N SER A 39 6.68 13.01 8.70
CA SER A 39 7.90 13.50 8.07
C SER A 39 9.15 12.85 8.66
N LYS A 40 9.26 12.80 10.00
CA LYS A 40 10.42 12.19 10.68
C LYS A 40 10.53 10.68 10.45
N ARG A 41 9.41 9.95 10.54
CA ARG A 41 9.38 8.48 10.36
C ARG A 41 9.63 8.11 8.91
N ARG A 42 9.02 8.82 7.95
CA ARG A 42 9.28 8.66 6.51
C ARG A 42 10.77 8.84 6.20
N SER A 43 11.37 9.95 6.63
CA SER A 43 12.80 10.17 6.43
C SER A 43 13.66 9.09 7.08
N GLY A 44 13.32 8.64 8.28
CA GLY A 44 14.03 7.55 8.95
C GLY A 44 13.92 6.22 8.22
N LEU A 45 12.73 5.88 7.70
CA LEU A 45 12.47 4.67 6.93
C LEU A 45 13.24 4.68 5.61
N PHE A 46 13.27 5.82 4.91
CA PHE A 46 14.04 5.98 3.67
C PHE A 46 15.54 5.77 3.90
N LYS A 47 16.07 6.31 5.01
CA LYS A 47 17.47 6.05 5.40
C LYS A 47 17.73 4.57 5.63
N LYS A 48 16.83 3.88 6.32
CA LYS A 48 16.96 2.43 6.56
C LYS A 48 16.87 1.60 5.29
N ALA A 49 15.98 1.96 4.37
CA ALA A 49 15.90 1.31 3.06
C ALA A 49 17.20 1.49 2.25
N CYS A 50 17.78 2.69 2.27
CA CYS A 50 19.05 2.99 1.63
C CYS A 50 20.23 2.24 2.28
N GLU A 51 20.31 2.25 3.61
CA GLU A 51 21.31 1.48 4.36
C GLU A 51 21.24 -0.01 3.99
N LEU A 52 20.03 -0.59 3.96
CA LEU A 52 19.83 -1.99 3.58
C LEU A 52 20.27 -2.27 2.14
N SER A 53 19.87 -1.41 1.18
CA SER A 53 20.23 -1.62 -0.21
C SER A 53 21.74 -1.59 -0.44
N VAL A 54 22.45 -0.69 0.25
CA VAL A 54 23.90 -0.54 0.10
C VAL A 54 24.66 -1.63 0.85
N LEU A 55 24.31 -1.89 2.11
CA LEU A 55 25.06 -2.82 2.96
C LEU A 55 24.94 -4.28 2.53
N CYS A 56 23.80 -4.63 1.91
CA CYS A 56 23.49 -6.00 1.56
C CYS A 56 23.34 -6.22 0.05
N ASP A 57 23.68 -5.23 -0.78
CA ASP A 57 23.47 -5.24 -2.25
C ASP A 57 22.06 -5.69 -2.64
N ALA A 58 21.07 -5.22 -1.87
CA ALA A 58 19.69 -5.62 -2.03
C ALA A 58 18.92 -4.62 -2.91
N GLN A 59 18.15 -5.14 -3.87
CA GLN A 59 17.16 -4.32 -4.56
C GLN A 59 16.00 -3.99 -3.61
N VAL A 60 15.82 -2.71 -3.32
CA VAL A 60 14.81 -2.22 -2.38
C VAL A 60 14.00 -1.12 -3.06
N ALA A 61 12.67 -1.27 -3.04
CA ALA A 61 11.72 -0.24 -3.44
C ALA A 61 10.82 0.12 -2.26
N LEU A 62 10.54 1.42 -2.08
CA LEU A 62 9.64 1.93 -1.05
C LEU A 62 8.75 3.03 -1.63
N ILE A 63 7.43 2.88 -1.49
CA ILE A 63 6.43 3.89 -1.84
C ILE A 63 5.63 4.25 -0.60
N VAL A 64 5.48 5.56 -0.34
CA VAL A 64 4.68 6.09 0.78
C VAL A 64 3.71 7.13 0.26
N PHE A 65 2.42 6.85 0.40
CA PHE A 65 1.35 7.82 0.18
C PHE A 65 1.04 8.58 1.46
N SER A 66 1.08 9.90 1.42
CA SER A 66 0.61 10.72 2.53
C SER A 66 -0.93 10.85 2.49
N PRO A 67 -1.59 11.13 3.63
CA PRO A 67 -3.01 11.46 3.66
C PRO A 67 -3.39 12.69 2.82
N ALA A 68 -2.40 13.51 2.42
CA ALA A 68 -2.58 14.65 1.54
C ALA A 68 -2.44 14.29 0.04
N GLY A 69 -2.37 13.00 -0.30
CA GLY A 69 -2.26 12.50 -1.68
C GLY A 69 -0.85 12.60 -2.28
N ARG A 70 0.15 13.08 -1.53
CA ARG A 70 1.54 13.15 -2.04
C ARG A 70 2.21 11.78 -1.99
N VAL A 71 2.89 11.43 -3.07
CA VAL A 71 3.74 10.24 -3.19
C VAL A 71 5.17 10.58 -2.79
N TYR A 72 5.80 9.67 -2.06
CA TYR A 72 7.23 9.68 -1.78
C TYR A 72 7.78 8.31 -2.12
N GLU A 73 8.82 8.27 -2.94
CA GLU A 73 9.39 7.02 -3.43
C GLU A 73 10.91 6.97 -3.26
N PHE A 74 11.41 5.74 -3.10
CA PHE A 74 12.83 5.41 -3.08
C PHE A 74 13.03 4.09 -3.83
N ALA A 75 14.08 4.03 -4.63
CA ALA A 75 14.58 2.81 -5.25
C ALA A 75 16.10 2.73 -5.05
N SER A 76 16.64 1.51 -4.94
CA SER A 76 18.09 1.27 -4.90
C SER A 76 18.79 1.83 -6.14
N SER A 77 20.01 2.34 -6.01
CA SER A 77 20.74 3.11 -7.04
C SER A 77 20.83 2.48 -8.42
N ASN A 78 20.79 1.15 -8.50
CA ASN A 78 21.01 0.39 -9.74
C ASN A 78 19.69 -0.04 -10.40
N SER A 79 18.53 0.46 -9.92
CA SER A 79 17.23 0.10 -10.49
C SER A 79 16.19 1.19 -10.29
N SER A 80 15.30 1.35 -11.27
CA SER A 80 14.10 2.16 -11.11
C SER A 80 13.04 1.43 -10.29
N ILE A 81 12.08 2.18 -9.74
CA ILE A 81 10.94 1.56 -9.04
C ILE A 81 10.16 0.64 -9.98
N GLY A 82 9.98 1.04 -11.24
CA GLY A 82 9.26 0.26 -12.25
C GLY A 82 9.90 -1.10 -12.53
N GLU A 83 11.24 -1.18 -12.60
CA GLU A 83 11.97 -2.43 -12.81
C GLU A 83 11.79 -3.41 -11.65
N ILE A 84 11.86 -2.90 -10.41
CA ILE A 84 11.66 -3.73 -9.21
C ILE A 84 10.21 -4.24 -9.16
N PHE A 85 9.24 -3.38 -9.50
CA PHE A 85 7.82 -3.77 -9.58
C PHE A 85 7.56 -4.79 -10.69
N SER A 86 8.15 -4.62 -11.88
CA SER A 86 8.04 -5.59 -12.98
C SER A 86 8.57 -6.94 -12.55
N ARG A 87 9.80 -6.98 -12.01
CA ARG A 87 10.42 -8.21 -11.50
C ARG A 87 9.55 -8.91 -10.45
N TYR A 88 8.93 -8.15 -9.55
CA TYR A 88 7.98 -8.69 -8.57
C TYR A 88 6.74 -9.29 -9.25
N TRP A 89 6.14 -8.59 -10.21
CA TRP A 89 4.94 -9.04 -10.92
C TRP A 89 5.23 -10.30 -11.75
N ASP A 90 6.33 -10.31 -12.49
CA ASP A 90 6.78 -11.44 -13.29
C ASP A 90 7.04 -12.68 -12.41
N LEU A 91 7.69 -12.49 -11.26
CA LEU A 91 7.93 -13.57 -10.30
C LEU A 91 6.62 -14.09 -9.66
N ALA A 92 5.73 -13.18 -9.27
CA ALA A 92 4.44 -13.54 -8.68
C ALA A 92 3.55 -14.34 -9.65
N ASN A 93 3.75 -14.17 -10.96
CA ASN A 93 3.02 -14.90 -11.99
C ASN A 93 3.72 -16.20 -12.44
N THR A 94 5.02 -16.36 -12.15
CA THR A 94 5.83 -17.47 -12.67
C THR A 94 6.18 -18.52 -11.62
N ILE A 95 6.30 -18.16 -10.33
CA ILE A 95 6.72 -19.09 -9.27
C ILE A 95 5.77 -18.99 -8.06
N PRO A 96 4.81 -19.93 -7.88
CA PRO A 96 3.88 -19.91 -6.75
C PRO A 96 4.52 -20.17 -5.38
N ASP A 97 5.62 -20.93 -5.31
CA ASP A 97 6.03 -21.61 -4.07
C ASP A 97 7.12 -20.93 -3.22
N LEU A 98 7.87 -19.94 -3.72
CA LEU A 98 8.96 -19.32 -2.93
C LEU A 98 8.52 -18.15 -2.05
N ASN A 99 7.24 -17.74 -2.09
CA ASN A 99 6.76 -16.50 -1.48
C ASN A 99 5.61 -16.71 -0.47
N ILE A 100 5.35 -17.95 -0.04
CA ILE A 100 4.26 -18.27 0.89
C ILE A 100 4.62 -17.75 2.30
N GLU A 101 5.84 -17.98 2.78
CA GLU A 101 6.28 -17.52 4.12
C GLU A 101 6.29 -15.99 4.26
N ALA A 102 6.68 -15.25 3.21
CA ALA A 102 6.66 -13.78 3.22
C ALA A 102 5.25 -13.19 3.02
N ARG A 103 4.29 -13.95 2.47
CA ARG A 103 2.88 -13.55 2.36
C ARG A 103 2.12 -13.70 3.67
N GLU A 104 2.42 -14.71 4.48
CA GLU A 104 1.74 -14.96 5.76
C GLU A 104 2.16 -14.01 6.89
N SER A 105 3.32 -13.36 6.81
CA SER A 105 3.72 -12.33 7.78
C SER A 105 3.00 -10.98 7.59
N ARG A 106 2.07 -10.88 6.62
CA ARG A 106 1.19 -9.70 6.49
C ARG A 106 0.27 -9.69 7.70
N VAL A 107 0.47 -8.73 8.59
CA VAL A 107 -0.46 -8.41 9.67
C VAL A 107 -1.83 -8.14 9.04
N ASP A 108 -2.71 -9.15 9.09
CA ASP A 108 -4.08 -9.11 8.60
C ASP A 108 -4.88 -8.08 9.40
N TYR A 109 -4.84 -6.82 8.96
CA TYR A 109 -5.90 -5.88 9.25
C TYR A 109 -7.01 -6.10 8.23
N ASN A 110 -7.89 -7.05 8.56
CA ASN A 110 -9.26 -7.26 8.09
C ASN A 110 -9.81 -6.23 7.08
N ILE A 111 -10.12 -6.68 5.86
CA ILE A 111 -11.40 -6.36 5.21
C ILE A 111 -11.93 -7.66 4.59
N GLN A 112 -12.69 -8.42 5.38
CA GLN A 112 -13.66 -9.35 4.83
C GLN A 112 -14.75 -8.50 4.18
N LYS A 113 -14.66 -8.29 2.87
CA LYS A 113 -15.82 -7.89 2.08
C LYS A 113 -16.54 -9.18 1.73
N GLU A 114 -17.56 -9.52 2.51
CA GLU A 114 -18.57 -10.47 2.09
C GLU A 114 -19.11 -10.01 0.74
N GLN A 115 -18.87 -10.82 -0.30
CA GLN A 115 -19.46 -10.60 -1.61
C GLN A 115 -20.89 -11.15 -1.58
N PRO A 116 -21.90 -10.39 -2.01
CA PRO A 116 -23.26 -10.90 -2.10
C PRO A 116 -23.30 -12.05 -3.13
N SER A 117 -24.16 -13.03 -2.89
CA SER A 117 -24.44 -14.12 -3.81
C SER A 117 -25.09 -13.58 -5.09
N VAL A 118 -24.29 -13.22 -6.08
CA VAL A 118 -24.75 -12.82 -7.41
C VAL A 118 -24.78 -14.08 -8.30
N GLY A 119 -25.77 -14.19 -9.18
CA GLY A 119 -26.15 -15.39 -9.95
C GLY A 119 -25.04 -16.12 -10.72
N SER A 120 -25.41 -17.22 -11.40
CA SER A 120 -24.53 -18.10 -12.17
C SER A 120 -23.35 -17.35 -12.83
N LEU A 121 -22.12 -17.67 -12.39
CA LEU A 121 -20.86 -17.04 -12.82
C LEU A 121 -20.71 -16.92 -14.36
N PRO A 122 -21.14 -17.90 -15.19
CA PRO A 122 -21.19 -17.73 -16.64
C PRO A 122 -21.98 -16.52 -17.13
N ASP A 123 -23.13 -16.23 -16.54
CA ASP A 123 -24.03 -15.17 -16.99
C ASP A 123 -23.45 -13.79 -16.68
N GLN A 124 -22.80 -13.66 -15.51
CA GLN A 124 -22.08 -12.44 -15.13
C GLN A 124 -20.92 -12.16 -16.08
N LEU A 125 -20.13 -13.19 -16.43
CA LEU A 125 -18.99 -13.04 -17.33
C LEU A 125 -19.43 -12.62 -18.73
N ASN A 126 -20.56 -13.13 -19.22
CA ASN A 126 -21.08 -12.77 -20.52
C ASN A 126 -21.52 -11.29 -20.58
N ILE A 127 -22.20 -10.82 -19.53
CA ILE A 127 -22.61 -9.40 -19.41
C ILE A 127 -21.39 -8.47 -19.33
N ILE A 128 -20.36 -8.86 -18.58
CA ILE A 128 -19.13 -8.07 -18.42
C ILE A 128 -18.34 -8.03 -19.74
N ALA A 129 -18.24 -9.17 -20.44
CA ALA A 129 -17.56 -9.27 -21.73
C ALA A 129 -18.27 -8.41 -22.78
N GLN A 130 -19.60 -8.48 -22.86
CA GLN A 130 -20.38 -7.69 -23.80
C GLN A 130 -20.21 -6.18 -23.55
N ARG A 131 -20.34 -5.74 -22.29
CA ARG A 131 -20.13 -4.33 -21.92
C ARG A 131 -18.72 -3.85 -22.23
N ALA A 132 -17.70 -4.68 -22.01
CA ALA A 132 -16.31 -4.32 -22.31
C ALA A 132 -16.04 -4.18 -23.82
N MET A 133 -16.71 -4.97 -24.66
CA MET A 133 -16.60 -4.87 -26.12
C MET A 133 -17.35 -3.66 -26.69
N GLU A 134 -18.46 -3.29 -26.07
CA GLU A 134 -19.31 -2.16 -26.48
C GLU A 134 -18.86 -0.81 -25.88
N ALA A 135 -17.91 -0.83 -24.94
CA ALA A 135 -17.43 0.37 -24.26
C ALA A 135 -16.56 1.24 -25.18
N ASN A 136 -17.05 2.44 -25.50
CA ASN A 136 -16.26 3.48 -26.15
C ASN A 136 -15.51 4.32 -25.10
N VAL A 137 -14.28 3.93 -24.78
CA VAL A 137 -13.48 4.51 -23.69
C VAL A 137 -13.23 6.02 -23.88
N ASP A 138 -13.23 6.51 -25.12
CA ASP A 138 -12.97 7.92 -25.44
C ASP A 138 -14.14 8.85 -25.08
N GLU A 139 -15.36 8.31 -24.96
CA GLU A 139 -16.57 9.08 -24.63
C GLU A 139 -17.03 8.88 -23.16
N MET A 140 -16.36 8.01 -22.40
CA MET A 140 -16.72 7.69 -21.03
C MET A 140 -16.23 8.74 -20.02
N GLY A 141 -17.08 9.08 -19.06
CA GLY A 141 -16.69 9.90 -17.91
C GLY A 141 -15.79 9.15 -16.92
N MET A 142 -15.00 9.88 -16.12
CA MET A 142 -14.10 9.27 -15.12
C MET A 142 -14.78 8.31 -14.14
N ALA A 143 -16.04 8.55 -13.78
CA ALA A 143 -16.80 7.65 -12.90
C ALA A 143 -17.15 6.32 -13.60
N GLU A 144 -17.45 6.37 -14.90
CA GLU A 144 -17.79 5.20 -15.71
C GLU A 144 -16.54 4.36 -15.98
N ILE A 145 -15.41 5.01 -16.24
CA ILE A 145 -14.11 4.35 -16.40
C ILE A 145 -13.74 3.58 -15.11
N ARG A 146 -13.90 4.20 -13.94
CA ARG A 146 -13.66 3.53 -12.65
C ARG A 146 -14.59 2.35 -12.42
N SER A 147 -15.87 2.52 -12.72
CA SER A 147 -16.87 1.45 -12.60
C SER A 147 -16.53 0.26 -13.51
N LEU A 148 -16.07 0.52 -14.73
CA LEU A 148 -15.62 -0.50 -15.67
C LEU A 148 -14.37 -1.22 -15.15
N GLU A 149 -13.39 -0.49 -14.63
CA GLU A 149 -12.17 -1.03 -14.02
C GLU A 149 -12.49 -1.95 -12.82
N GLU A 150 -13.36 -1.52 -11.91
CA GLU A 150 -13.79 -2.32 -10.76
C GLU A 150 -14.51 -3.61 -11.18
N THR A 151 -15.34 -3.51 -12.22
CA THR A 151 -16.09 -4.65 -12.77
C THR A 151 -15.13 -5.68 -13.40
N LEU A 152 -14.18 -5.24 -14.22
CA LEU A 152 -13.18 -6.10 -14.87
C LEU A 152 -12.27 -6.78 -13.83
N THR A 153 -11.83 -6.02 -12.82
CA THR A 153 -10.99 -6.54 -11.74
C THR A 153 -11.70 -7.66 -10.97
N SER A 154 -12.98 -7.46 -10.67
CA SER A 154 -13.82 -8.45 -9.97
C SER A 154 -14.01 -9.72 -10.81
N ALA A 155 -14.26 -9.59 -12.12
CA ALA A 155 -14.41 -10.71 -13.04
C ALA A 155 -13.13 -11.55 -13.15
N LEU A 156 -11.98 -10.90 -13.30
CA LEU A 156 -10.67 -11.58 -13.35
C LEU A 156 -10.37 -12.35 -12.06
N ALA A 157 -10.68 -11.78 -10.90
CA ALA A 157 -10.53 -12.45 -9.62
C ALA A 157 -11.39 -13.72 -9.54
N ALA A 158 -12.65 -13.65 -9.99
CA ALA A 158 -13.55 -14.80 -10.01
C ALA A 158 -13.06 -15.93 -10.93
N ILE A 159 -12.61 -15.60 -12.15
CA ILE A 159 -12.05 -16.57 -13.10
C ILE A 159 -10.80 -17.23 -12.51
N ARG A 160 -9.88 -16.43 -11.97
CA ARG A 160 -8.63 -16.92 -11.37
C ARG A 160 -8.91 -17.90 -10.22
N ASN A 161 -9.88 -17.59 -9.37
CA ASN A 161 -10.29 -18.49 -8.28
C ASN A 161 -10.90 -19.80 -8.81
N LYS A 162 -11.76 -19.74 -9.83
CA LYS A 162 -12.36 -20.95 -10.43
C LYS A 162 -11.30 -21.86 -11.06
N LEU A 163 -10.37 -21.28 -11.81
CA LEU A 163 -9.25 -22.01 -12.41
C LEU A 163 -8.36 -22.61 -11.31
N ARG A 164 -8.07 -21.86 -10.25
CA ARG A 164 -7.31 -22.35 -9.10
C ARG A 164 -7.98 -23.56 -8.45
N MET A 165 -9.28 -23.52 -8.21
CA MET A 165 -10.02 -24.65 -7.64
C MET A 165 -9.97 -25.89 -8.55
N LYS A 166 -10.03 -25.69 -9.88
CA LYS A 166 -9.91 -26.78 -10.85
C LYS A 166 -8.50 -27.37 -10.88
N VAL A 167 -7.46 -26.54 -10.85
CA VAL A 167 -6.06 -27.00 -10.80
C VAL A 167 -5.77 -27.76 -9.51
N VAL A 168 -6.21 -27.24 -8.36
CA VAL A 168 -6.06 -27.95 -7.07
C VAL A 168 -6.75 -29.31 -7.11
N GLY A 169 -7.95 -29.40 -7.69
CA GLY A 169 -8.65 -30.68 -7.85
C GLY A 169 -7.94 -31.68 -8.77
N LEU A 170 -7.21 -31.21 -9.78
CA LEU A 170 -6.43 -32.06 -10.69
C LEU A 170 -5.10 -32.55 -10.10
N LEU A 171 -4.56 -31.85 -9.09
CA LEU A 171 -3.33 -32.24 -8.39
C LEU A 171 -3.60 -33.23 -7.24
N GLN A 172 -4.87 -33.48 -6.92
CA GLN A 172 -5.31 -34.39 -5.85
C GLN A 172 -5.81 -35.75 -6.37
N THR A 173 -5.70 -36.00 -7.69
CA THR A 173 -6.05 -37.25 -8.38
C THR A 173 -4.84 -37.86 -9.04
#